data_AF-A0A1I0H614-F1
#
_entry.id   AF-A0A1I0H614-F1
#
_cell.length_a   1.000
_cell.length_b   1.000
_cell.length_c   1.000
_cell.angle_alpha   90.00
_cell.angle_beta   90.00
_cell.angle_gamma   90.00
#
_symmetry.space_group_name_H-M   'P 1'
#
loop_
_entity.id
_entity.type
_entity.pdbx_description
1 polymer ?
#
loop_
_entity_poly.entity_id
_entity_poly.type
_entity_poly.pdbx_seq_one_letter_code
_entity_poly.pdbx_strand_id
1 'polypeptide(L)' 'MLEYAKTILLKVSFDKILFEKELRKALRNLVPADLLELKAWCYQQFSRIYHRLLNRVFGKPTLG' A
#
# COMPACT_ATOMS: atom_id res chain seq x y z
N MET A 1 -9.04 10.72 -2.78
CA MET A 1 -7.78 10.21 -3.39
C MET A 1 -7.55 8.73 -3.09
N LEU A 2 -8.03 8.21 -1.95
CA LEU A 2 -7.90 6.80 -1.58
C LEU A 2 -8.44 5.82 -2.63
N GLU A 3 -9.69 5.99 -3.10
CA GLU A 3 -10.29 5.08 -4.11
C GLU A 3 -9.50 5.03 -5.43
N TYR A 4 -8.91 6.16 -5.84
CA TYR A 4 -8.00 6.21 -6.98
C TYR A 4 -6.74 5.38 -6.71
N ALA A 5 -6.13 5.51 -5.53
CA ALA A 5 -4.98 4.69 -5.15
C ALA A 5 -5.33 3.19 -5.13
N LYS A 6 -6.46 2.79 -4.54
CA LYS A 6 -6.95 1.40 -4.54
C LYS A 6 -7.11 0.86 -5.98
N THR A 7 -7.70 1.66 -6.87
CA THR A 7 -7.88 1.31 -8.28
C THR A 7 -6.54 1.07 -8.98
N ILE A 8 -5.56 1.96 -8.78
CA ILE A 8 -4.23 1.81 -9.38
C ILE A 8 -3.54 0.56 -8.83
N LEU A 9 -3.58 0.34 -7.51
CA LEU A 9 -2.97 -0.82 -6.86
C LEU A 9 -3.52 -2.15 -7.38
N LEU A 10 -4.83 -2.24 -7.63
CA LEU A 10 -5.44 -3.40 -8.30
C LEU A 10 -4.93 -3.57 -9.72
N LYS A 11 -4.86 -2.49 -10.50
CA LYS A 11 -4.40 -2.56 -11.90
C LYS A 11 -2.95 -2.99 -12.01
N VAL A 12 -2.08 -2.60 -11.08
CA VAL A 12 -0.65 -2.91 -11.13
C VAL A 12 -0.25 -4.12 -10.30
N SER A 13 -1.20 -4.82 -9.64
CA SER A 13 -0.88 -5.91 -8.71
C SER A 13 -0.23 -7.13 -9.37
N PHE A 14 -0.28 -7.24 -10.70
CA PHE A 14 0.38 -8.31 -11.45
C PHE A 14 1.91 -8.16 -11.47
N ASP A 15 2.44 -6.96 -11.26
CA ASP A 15 3.88 -6.69 -11.23
C ASP A 15 4.29 -6.17 -9.84
N LYS A 16 5.13 -6.93 -9.16
CA LYS A 16 5.57 -6.63 -7.79
C LYS A 16 6.30 -5.29 -7.68
N ILE A 17 7.14 -4.95 -8.67
CA ILE A 17 7.95 -3.73 -8.66
C ILE A 17 7.05 -2.52 -8.88
N LEU A 18 6.13 -2.61 -9.85
CA LEU A 18 5.17 -1.55 -10.14
C LEU A 18 4.18 -1.36 -8.99
N PHE A 19 3.72 -2.45 -8.38
CA PHE A 19 2.89 -2.41 -7.18
C PHE A 19 3.58 -1.67 -6.03
N GLU A 20 4.84 -1.99 -5.72
CA GLU A 20 5.57 -1.28 -4.66
C GLU A 20 5.71 0.22 -4.97
N LYS A 21 6.00 0.56 -6.24
CA LYS A 21 6.16 1.95 -6.69
C LYS A 21 4.88 2.76 -6.47
N GLU A 22 3.73 2.25 -6.93
CA GLU A 22 2.45 2.95 -6.78
C GLU A 22 1.95 2.95 -5.34
N LEU A 23 2.22 1.90 -4.56
CA LEU A 23 1.92 1.88 -3.12
C LEU A 23 2.67 2.99 -2.38
N ARG A 24 3.98 3.13 -2.61
CA ARG A 24 4.78 4.22 -2.02
C ARG A 24 4.32 5.61 -2.46
N LYS A 25 3.82 5.74 -3.70
CA LYS A 25 3.23 7.00 -4.19
C LYS A 25 1.92 7.32 -3.48
N ALA A 26 1.05 6.33 -3.28
CA ALA A 26 -0.18 6.49 -2.50
C ALA A 26 0.14 6.94 -1.07
N LEU A 27 1.16 6.36 -0.42
CA LEU A 27 1.58 6.76 0.92
C LEU A 27 2.03 8.22 1.06
N ARG A 28 2.55 8.83 0.00
CA ARG A 28 2.96 10.25 0.00
C ARG A 28 1.82 11.22 -0.29
N ASN A 29 0.78 10.75 -0.98
CA ASN A 29 -0.29 11.61 -1.52
C ASN A 29 -1.57 11.59 -0.68
N LEU A 30 -1.68 10.68 0.28
CA LEU A 30 -2.86 10.51 1.11
C LEU A 30 -2.69 11.16 2.48
N VAL A 31 -3.80 11.65 3.02
CA VAL A 31 -3.87 12.18 4.38
C VAL A 31 -3.81 11.04 5.41
N PRO A 32 -3.42 11.31 6.67
CA PRO A 32 -3.25 10.25 7.68
C PRO A 32 -4.46 9.33 7.88
N ALA A 33 -5.69 9.87 7.83
CA ALA A 33 -6.91 9.07 7.93
C ALA A 33 -7.01 8.03 6.79
N ASP A 34 -6.78 8.46 5.55
CA ASP A 34 -6.78 7.59 4.37
C ASP A 34 -5.65 6.55 4.41
N LEU A 35 -4.51 6.86 5.04
CA LEU A 35 -3.38 5.92 5.17
C LEU A 35 -3.72 4.71 6.04
N LEU A 36 -4.46 4.92 7.13
CA LEU A 36 -4.92 3.83 8.00
C LEU A 36 -5.85 2.89 7.24
N GLU A 37 -6.80 3.46 6.50
CA GLU A 37 -7.72 2.68 5.67
C GLU A 37 -7.00 1.96 4.53
N LEU A 38 -6.09 2.64 3.83
CA LEU A 38 -5.27 2.03 2.77
C LEU A 38 -4.47 0.85 3.30
N LYS A 39 -3.87 0.97 4.48
CA LYS A 39 -3.10 -0.10 5.12
C LYS A 39 -3.98 -1.33 5.35
N ALA A 40 -5.10 -1.16 6.05
CA ALA A 40 -6.02 -2.27 6.34
C ALA A 40 -6.48 -2.97 5.05
N TRP A 41 -6.87 -2.18 4.05
CA TRP A 41 -7.29 -2.69 2.75
C TRP A 41 -6.17 -3.45 2.01
N CYS A 42 -4.94 -2.94 2.01
CA CYS A 42 -3.82 -3.63 1.35
C CYS A 42 -3.53 -5.00 1.98
N TYR A 43 -3.58 -5.13 3.31
CA TYR A 43 -3.42 -6.42 3.98
C TYR A 43 -4.57 -7.37 3.65
N GLN A 44 -5.81 -6.88 3.58
CA GLN A 44 -6.96 -7.70 3.20
C GLN A 44 -6.83 -8.23 1.76
N GLN A 45 -6.44 -7.37 0.81
CA GLN A 45 -6.42 -7.73 -0.61
C GLN A 45 -5.17 -8.50 -1.03
N PHE A 46 -4.00 -8.13 -0.50
CA PHE A 46 -2.72 -8.55 -1.08
C PHE A 46 -1.82 -9.33 -0.12
N SER A 47 -2.22 -9.57 1.13
CA SER A 47 -1.37 -10.30 2.09
C SER A 47 -0.94 -11.67 1.57
N ARG A 48 -1.82 -12.42 0.91
CA ARG A 48 -1.50 -13.77 0.40
C ARG A 48 -0.30 -13.80 -0.55
N ILE A 49 -0.04 -12.72 -1.29
CA ILE A 49 1.00 -12.66 -2.33
C ILE A 49 2.13 -11.71 -1.92
N TYR A 50 1.81 -10.60 -1.25
CA TYR A 50 2.72 -9.51 -0.94
C TYR A 50 2.96 -9.27 0.55
N HIS A 51 2.60 -10.19 1.46
CA HIS A 51 2.78 -10.03 2.92
C HIS A 51 4.14 -9.41 3.31
N ARG A 52 5.26 -9.96 2.81
CA ARG A 52 6.61 -9.44 3.13
C ARG A 52 6.83 -8.01 2.64
N LEU A 53 6.32 -7.66 1.46
CA LEU A 53 6.40 -6.32 0.89
C LEU A 53 5.54 -5.35 1.70
N LEU A 54 4.30 -5.73 2.04
CA LEU A 54 3.42 -4.91 2.87
C LEU A 54 4.05 -4.66 4.25
N ASN A 55 4.61 -5.69 4.89
CA ASN A 55 5.34 -5.53 6.15
C ASN A 55 6.54 -4.61 6.01
N ARG A 56 7.26 -4.62 4.89
CA ARG A 56 8.39 -3.70 4.67
C ARG A 56 7.95 -2.27 4.42
N VAL A 57 6.86 -2.07 3.68
CA VAL A 57 6.39 -0.75 3.26
C VAL A 57 5.62 -0.06 4.40
N PHE A 58 4.76 -0.79 5.11
CA PHE A 58 4.00 -0.28 6.26
C PHE A 58 4.72 -0.48 7.60
N GLY A 59 5.67 -1.41 7.69
CA GLY A 59 6.48 -1.66 8.87
C GLY A 59 7.70 -0.77 8.89
N LYS A 60 7.47 0.49 9.24
CA LYS A 60 8.36 1.25 10.12
C LYS A 60 7.50 1.92 11.18
N PRO A 61 7.58 1.50 12.44
CA PRO A 61 7.58 2.47 13.53
C PRO A 61 8.86 3.30 13.37
N THR A 62 8.72 4.60 13.19
CA THR A 62 9.76 5.55 13.64
C THR A 62 9.95 5.35 15.14
N LEU A 63 10.93 4.54 15.53
CA LEU A 63 11.52 4.53 16.85
C LEU A 63 13.02 4.32 16.68
N GLY A 64 13.75 5.35 17.05
CA GLY A 64 15.16 5.66 16.82
C GLY A 64 15.26 7.16 16.90
#